data_AF-A0A2T0RBW9-F1
#
_entry.id   AF-A0A2T0RBW9-F1
#
_cell.length_a   1.000
_cell.length_b   1.000
_cell.length_c   1.000
_cell.angle_alpha   90.00
_cell.angle_beta   90.00
_cell.angle_gamma   90.00
#
_symmetry.space_group_name_H-M   'P 1'
#
loop_
_entity.id
_entity.type
_entity.pdbx_description
1 polymer ?
#
loop_
_entity_poly.entity_id
_entity_poly.type
_entity_poly.pdbx_seq_one_letter_code
_entity_poly.pdbx_strand_id
1 'polypeptide(L)'
;MPATQFDDAVFEAELEGAPRIPTDHLFHYTSAAAAMFGILRSGTLRLSPFEATNDPWESQPSFQTLSVHHDDRDLVDSFDLWAEIDQAVRRHAKVACLTHDWKVDGSVLAPDALRGWNRLATWAHYGGNHSGICLRFDRRLLIDSFTSTSVPGALLRFHGPVQYRHVSLGLLPMDVGQAREFGVDAAAVAHARTYHEQIFFRKHRDWSNEMEYRLVLVDQSVLPAEIPIGSALTGLYLGVNFPGAHKPLLRAALEPYPSVELFALKNLNRTLYPHPVARADMGAQASGMTPRRSGTLEERLAALDASDAGAENRRKLAETVHAEPIAVLHEIGAAIAELTQPWPGTEVLLLGQTTAIPQELFARAPGVAGEPVHLQKGFTCVVENLPKQSHSLIAAGALQALDDDIVRLHGMVRTEDWHPDGNDTREHWRVTDEVPAAEAVTAARRLATGLAAAVAAVRTEFDQGRGRTA
;
A
#
# COMPACT_ATOMS: atom_id res chain seq x y z
N MET A 1 -27.04 4.66 11.32
CA MET A 1 -26.76 4.13 9.96
C MET A 1 -25.97 2.86 10.12
N PRO A 2 -26.29 1.76 9.42
CA PRO A 2 -25.34 0.66 9.33
C PRO A 2 -24.06 1.24 8.72
N ALA A 3 -22.90 0.88 9.27
CA ALA A 3 -21.63 1.19 8.63
C ALA A 3 -21.79 0.79 7.16
N THR A 4 -21.64 1.75 6.25
CA THR A 4 -21.54 1.45 4.82
C THR A 4 -20.48 0.38 4.71
N GLN A 5 -20.93 -0.84 4.44
CA GLN A 5 -20.06 -1.97 4.19
C GLN A 5 -19.38 -1.59 2.89
N PHE A 6 -18.21 -0.96 2.99
CA PHE A 6 -17.40 -0.69 1.82
C PHE A 6 -17.13 -2.06 1.22
N ASP A 7 -17.59 -2.24 -0.01
CA ASP A 7 -17.49 -3.51 -0.69
C ASP A 7 -16.02 -3.69 -1.09
N ASP A 8 -15.31 -4.59 -0.42
CA ASP A 8 -13.92 -4.94 -0.73
C ASP A 8 -13.75 -5.22 -2.23
N ALA A 9 -14.78 -5.75 -2.91
CA ALA A 9 -14.76 -6.00 -4.35
C ALA A 9 -14.59 -4.71 -5.19
N VAL A 10 -15.11 -3.57 -4.73
CA VAL A 10 -14.93 -2.28 -5.41
C VAL A 10 -13.46 -1.84 -5.34
N PHE A 11 -12.82 -2.00 -4.18
CA PHE A 11 -11.41 -1.64 -4.02
C PHE A 11 -10.48 -2.59 -4.78
N GLU A 12 -10.79 -3.88 -4.83
CA GLU A 12 -10.05 -4.83 -5.65
C GLU A 12 -10.18 -4.50 -7.15
N ALA A 13 -11.39 -4.21 -7.62
CA ALA A 13 -11.61 -3.81 -9.01
C ALA A 13 -10.90 -2.48 -9.36
N GLU A 14 -10.88 -1.53 -8.42
CA GLU A 14 -10.13 -0.28 -8.55
C GLU A 14 -8.63 -0.54 -8.71
N LEU A 15 -8.04 -1.37 -7.85
CA LEU A 15 -6.62 -1.73 -7.92
C LEU A 15 -6.28 -2.54 -9.19
N GLU A 16 -7.15 -3.45 -9.61
CA GLU A 16 -6.98 -4.23 -10.83
C GLU A 16 -6.98 -3.36 -12.09
N GLY A 17 -7.91 -2.38 -12.14
CA GLY A 17 -8.05 -1.42 -13.22
C GLY A 17 -7.06 -0.25 -13.20
N ALA A 18 -6.39 -0.02 -12.06
CA ALA A 18 -5.48 1.10 -11.89
C ALA A 18 -4.29 1.04 -12.87
N PRO A 19 -3.93 2.16 -13.52
CA PRO A 19 -2.72 2.23 -14.34
C PRO A 19 -1.47 1.88 -13.52
N ARG A 20 -0.64 0.98 -14.06
CA ARG A 20 0.59 0.53 -13.42
C ARG A 20 1.77 1.23 -14.06
N ILE A 21 2.50 2.00 -13.26
CA ILE A 21 3.68 2.74 -13.70
C ILE A 21 4.91 2.01 -13.19
N PRO A 22 5.78 1.45 -14.06
CA PRO A 22 6.99 0.80 -13.62
C PRO A 22 7.92 1.87 -13.02
N THR A 23 8.61 1.51 -11.93
CA THR A 23 9.63 2.38 -11.35
C THR A 23 11.03 1.95 -11.78
N ASP A 24 12.02 2.79 -11.47
CA ASP A 24 13.44 2.50 -11.67
C ASP A 24 14.05 1.66 -10.54
N HIS A 25 13.23 0.90 -9.80
CA HIS A 25 13.70 0.05 -8.72
C HIS A 25 13.50 -1.44 -8.98
N LEU A 26 14.48 -2.22 -8.53
CA LEU A 26 14.45 -3.68 -8.47
C LEU A 26 14.69 -4.15 -7.04
N PHE A 27 14.05 -5.24 -6.66
CA PHE A 27 14.06 -5.73 -5.29
C PHE A 27 14.63 -7.15 -5.20
N HIS A 28 15.45 -7.44 -4.21
CA HIS A 28 15.97 -8.78 -3.96
C HIS A 28 15.59 -9.23 -2.55
N TYR A 29 14.93 -10.37 -2.44
CA TYR A 29 14.51 -10.94 -1.17
C TYR A 29 15.48 -12.03 -0.75
N THR A 30 15.90 -12.01 0.51
CA THR A 30 16.77 -13.04 1.04
C THR A 30 16.66 -13.15 2.56
N SER A 31 17.26 -14.20 3.13
CA SER A 31 17.36 -14.34 4.58
C SER A 31 18.25 -13.26 5.18
N ALA A 32 18.02 -12.91 6.45
CA ALA A 32 18.83 -11.90 7.14
C ALA A 32 20.32 -12.26 7.15
N ALA A 33 20.65 -13.54 7.34
CA ALA A 33 22.03 -14.02 7.32
C ALA A 33 22.68 -13.88 5.94
N ALA A 34 21.99 -14.27 4.87
CA ALA A 34 22.51 -14.16 3.50
C ALA A 34 22.72 -12.69 3.08
N ALA A 35 21.81 -11.79 3.45
CA ALA A 35 21.99 -10.36 3.23
C ALA A 35 23.20 -9.82 4.00
N MET A 36 23.29 -10.03 5.31
CA MET A 36 24.35 -9.42 6.14
C MET A 36 25.73 -10.02 5.88
N PHE A 37 25.84 -11.34 5.82
CA PHE A 37 27.13 -12.03 5.75
C PHE A 37 27.57 -12.40 4.34
N GLY A 38 26.63 -12.42 3.39
CA GLY A 38 26.90 -12.55 1.96
C GLY A 38 26.91 -11.18 1.31
N ILE A 39 25.74 -10.72 0.87
CA ILE A 39 25.59 -9.61 -0.08
C ILE A 39 26.20 -8.29 0.42
N LEU A 40 25.85 -7.85 1.63
CA LEU A 40 26.34 -6.57 2.18
C LEU A 40 27.82 -6.63 2.54
N ARG A 41 28.29 -7.79 3.01
CA ARG A 41 29.69 -7.97 3.40
C ARG A 41 30.62 -8.04 2.19
N SER A 42 30.23 -8.77 1.15
CA SER A 42 31.02 -8.86 -0.10
C SER A 42 30.85 -7.64 -0.98
N GLY A 43 29.72 -6.94 -0.84
CA GLY A 43 29.31 -5.88 -1.75
C GLY A 43 29.01 -6.38 -3.16
N THR A 44 28.63 -7.65 -3.27
CA THR A 44 28.30 -8.30 -4.53
C THR A 44 26.93 -8.99 -4.47
N LEU A 45 26.25 -9.04 -5.61
CA LEU A 45 25.08 -9.87 -5.85
C LEU A 45 25.53 -11.12 -6.59
N ARG A 46 25.19 -12.28 -6.03
CA ARG A 46 25.51 -13.58 -6.63
C ARG A 46 24.50 -13.94 -7.71
N LEU A 47 24.99 -14.24 -8.92
CA LEU A 47 24.25 -14.91 -9.97
C LEU A 47 24.45 -16.42 -9.80
N SER A 48 23.37 -17.15 -9.53
CA SER A 48 23.42 -18.60 -9.30
C SER A 48 23.13 -19.37 -10.59
N PRO A 49 23.62 -20.61 -10.75
CA PRO A 49 23.30 -21.43 -11.91
C PRO A 49 21.80 -21.46 -12.20
N PHE A 50 21.41 -21.31 -13.47
CA PHE A 50 20.01 -21.24 -13.87
C PHE A 50 19.24 -22.51 -13.49
N GLU A 51 19.92 -23.66 -13.48
CA GLU A 51 19.36 -24.93 -13.01
C GLU A 51 18.96 -24.97 -11.53
N ALA A 52 19.45 -24.03 -10.72
CA ALA A 52 19.14 -23.95 -9.29
C ALA A 52 17.87 -23.12 -8.99
N THR A 53 17.13 -22.71 -10.03
CA THR A 53 15.83 -22.05 -9.88
C THR A 53 14.77 -23.00 -9.34
N ASN A 54 13.70 -22.47 -8.75
CA ASN A 54 12.65 -23.29 -8.14
C ASN A 54 11.58 -23.76 -9.14
N ASP A 55 11.44 -23.12 -10.30
CA ASP A 55 10.43 -23.54 -11.28
C ASP A 55 10.92 -24.78 -12.04
N PRO A 56 10.16 -25.89 -12.04
CA PRO A 56 10.47 -27.06 -12.85
C PRO A 56 10.62 -26.77 -14.35
N TRP A 57 9.95 -25.73 -14.89
CA TRP A 57 10.13 -25.33 -16.29
C TRP A 57 11.55 -24.82 -16.61
N GLU A 58 12.27 -24.37 -15.58
CA GLU A 58 13.57 -23.73 -15.70
C GLU A 58 14.69 -24.63 -15.17
N SER A 59 14.41 -25.35 -14.07
CA SER A 59 15.37 -26.21 -13.39
C SER A 59 15.51 -27.59 -14.03
N GLN A 60 14.51 -28.09 -14.74
CA GLN A 60 14.58 -29.39 -15.41
C GLN A 60 15.18 -29.26 -16.83
N PRO A 61 15.86 -30.31 -17.32
CA PRO A 61 16.34 -30.33 -18.70
C PRO A 61 15.20 -30.12 -19.70
N SER A 62 15.43 -29.23 -20.68
CA SER A 62 14.50 -28.97 -21.76
C SER A 62 15.03 -29.55 -23.06
N PHE A 63 14.36 -30.58 -23.58
CA PHE A 63 14.64 -31.16 -24.89
C PHE A 63 14.02 -30.27 -25.96
N GLN A 64 14.84 -29.53 -26.69
CA GLN A 64 14.34 -28.65 -27.76
C GLN A 64 13.86 -29.48 -28.96
N THR A 65 13.49 -28.84 -30.05
CA THR A 65 13.34 -29.55 -31.33
C THR A 65 14.68 -29.49 -32.08
N LEU A 66 15.14 -30.60 -32.66
CA LEU A 66 16.28 -30.57 -33.59
C LEU A 66 15.77 -30.37 -35.00
N SER A 67 16.35 -29.42 -35.71
CA SER A 67 16.27 -29.30 -37.16
C SER A 67 17.40 -30.12 -37.77
N VAL A 68 17.04 -30.99 -38.72
CA VAL A 68 17.96 -31.99 -39.26
C VAL A 68 17.87 -31.93 -40.78
N HIS A 69 18.99 -31.63 -41.42
CA HIS A 69 19.12 -31.72 -42.87
C HIS A 69 19.21 -33.19 -43.30
N HIS A 70 18.90 -33.49 -44.57
CA HIS A 70 18.91 -34.87 -45.07
C HIS A 70 20.25 -35.57 -44.81
N ASP A 71 21.35 -34.83 -44.92
CA ASP A 71 22.71 -35.35 -44.82
C ASP A 71 23.18 -35.59 -43.37
N ASP A 72 22.37 -35.21 -42.37
CA ASP A 72 22.70 -35.29 -40.93
C ASP A 72 21.76 -36.22 -40.14
N ARG A 73 20.96 -37.06 -40.82
CA ARG A 73 19.94 -37.91 -40.19
C ARG A 73 20.50 -38.95 -39.21
N ASP A 74 21.75 -39.38 -39.40
CA ASP A 74 22.36 -40.44 -38.58
C ASP A 74 22.75 -39.98 -37.17
N LEU A 75 22.64 -38.68 -36.86
CA LEU A 75 23.12 -38.05 -35.60
C LEU A 75 22.04 -37.80 -34.55
N VAL A 76 20.76 -38.00 -34.90
CA VAL A 76 19.61 -37.49 -34.12
C VAL A 76 19.17 -38.44 -33.01
N ASP A 77 19.63 -39.70 -33.04
CA ASP A 77 19.10 -40.77 -32.17
C ASP A 77 19.76 -40.87 -30.78
N SER A 78 20.62 -39.92 -30.39
CA SER A 78 21.26 -39.93 -29.07
C SER A 78 20.67 -38.89 -28.12
N PHE A 79 20.19 -39.34 -26.95
CA PHE A 79 19.85 -38.46 -25.82
C PHE A 79 21.08 -37.67 -25.30
N ASP A 80 22.30 -38.10 -25.66
CA ASP A 80 23.54 -37.48 -25.25
C ASP A 80 23.71 -36.07 -25.84
N LEU A 81 23.37 -35.88 -27.12
CA LEU A 81 23.41 -34.55 -27.76
C LEU A 81 22.50 -33.55 -27.03
N TRP A 82 21.33 -34.01 -26.58
CA TRP A 82 20.43 -33.17 -25.80
C TRP A 82 20.99 -32.79 -24.45
N ALA A 83 21.60 -33.75 -23.74
CA ALA A 83 22.22 -33.50 -22.46
C ALA A 83 23.38 -32.50 -22.59
N GLU A 84 24.17 -32.58 -23.67
CA GLU A 84 25.24 -31.63 -23.96
C GLU A 84 24.71 -30.23 -24.27
N ILE A 85 23.65 -30.10 -25.07
CA ILE A 85 22.99 -28.81 -25.35
C ILE A 85 22.44 -28.20 -24.06
N ASP A 86 21.70 -28.97 -23.26
CA ASP A 86 21.16 -28.51 -21.99
C ASP A 86 22.27 -28.08 -21.02
N GLN A 87 23.36 -28.84 -20.94
CA GLN A 87 24.53 -28.46 -20.16
C GLN A 87 25.13 -27.14 -20.66
N ALA A 88 25.31 -26.98 -21.97
CA ALA A 88 25.92 -25.79 -22.56
C ALA A 88 25.05 -24.53 -22.41
N VAL A 89 23.72 -24.66 -22.31
CA VAL A 89 22.80 -23.53 -22.14
C VAL A 89 22.47 -23.31 -20.66
N ARG A 90 21.90 -24.31 -19.97
CA ARG A 90 21.30 -24.17 -18.63
C ARG A 90 22.34 -24.18 -17.51
N ARG A 91 23.35 -25.07 -17.57
CA ARG A 91 24.39 -25.15 -16.52
C ARG A 91 25.40 -24.01 -16.59
N HIS A 92 25.63 -23.51 -17.79
CA HIS A 92 26.54 -22.39 -18.06
C HIS A 92 25.84 -21.02 -17.99
N ALA A 93 24.52 -20.98 -17.84
CA ALA A 93 23.79 -19.76 -17.51
C ALA A 93 23.72 -19.54 -16.00
N LYS A 94 23.84 -18.29 -15.57
CA LYS A 94 23.64 -17.85 -14.18
C LYS A 94 22.67 -16.70 -14.16
N VAL A 95 21.81 -16.71 -13.16
CA VAL A 95 20.75 -15.72 -13.01
C VAL A 95 20.80 -15.05 -11.65
N ALA A 96 20.55 -13.75 -11.64
CA ALA A 96 20.06 -13.05 -10.46
C ALA A 96 18.58 -12.75 -10.66
N CYS A 97 17.75 -13.25 -9.74
CA CYS A 97 16.30 -13.07 -9.73
C CYS A 97 15.95 -11.87 -8.82
N LEU A 98 15.27 -10.89 -9.40
CA LEU A 98 14.85 -9.64 -8.76
C LEU A 98 13.34 -9.46 -8.95
N THR A 99 12.70 -8.64 -8.15
CA THR A 99 11.28 -8.30 -8.26
C THR A 99 11.12 -6.89 -8.81
N HIS A 100 10.25 -6.72 -9.81
CA HIS A 100 9.85 -5.42 -10.33
C HIS A 100 9.01 -4.62 -9.34
N ASP A 101 9.24 -3.31 -9.32
CA ASP A 101 8.43 -2.35 -8.57
C ASP A 101 7.49 -1.57 -9.48
N TRP A 102 6.25 -1.46 -9.03
CA TRP A 102 5.16 -0.78 -9.72
C TRP A 102 4.51 0.20 -8.77
N LYS A 103 4.33 1.44 -9.23
CA LYS A 103 3.44 2.39 -8.60
C LYS A 103 2.07 2.30 -9.27
N VAL A 104 1.03 2.43 -8.47
CA VAL A 104 -0.32 2.71 -8.96
C VAL A 104 -0.69 4.15 -8.58
N ASP A 105 -1.76 4.67 -9.18
CA ASP A 105 -2.27 6.00 -8.88
C ASP A 105 -2.55 6.16 -7.36
N GLY A 106 -2.24 7.33 -6.81
CA GLY A 106 -2.40 7.62 -5.39
C GLY A 106 -3.86 7.74 -4.93
N SER A 107 -4.80 7.84 -5.86
CA SER A 107 -6.24 7.82 -5.57
C SER A 107 -6.75 6.45 -5.11
N VAL A 108 -6.05 5.37 -5.45
CA VAL A 108 -6.42 4.01 -5.04
C VAL A 108 -6.18 3.84 -3.55
N LEU A 109 -7.09 3.19 -2.83
CA LEU A 109 -7.01 3.00 -1.37
C LEU A 109 -5.70 2.29 -0.91
N ALA A 110 -5.17 1.39 -1.75
CA ALA A 110 -3.96 0.61 -1.47
C ALA A 110 -2.85 0.90 -2.49
N PRO A 111 -2.30 2.13 -2.52
CA PRO A 111 -1.38 2.55 -3.59
C PRO A 111 -0.04 1.81 -3.53
N ASP A 112 0.26 1.16 -2.40
CA ASP A 112 1.47 0.39 -2.19
C ASP A 112 1.31 -1.12 -2.42
N ALA A 113 0.13 -1.60 -2.83
CA ALA A 113 -0.15 -3.05 -2.98
C ALA A 113 0.75 -3.75 -4.01
N LEU A 114 1.21 -3.02 -5.04
CA LEU A 114 2.07 -3.56 -6.10
C LEU A 114 3.55 -3.21 -5.94
N ARG A 115 3.94 -2.61 -4.80
CA ARG A 115 5.33 -2.24 -4.57
C ARG A 115 6.24 -3.47 -4.48
N GLY A 116 7.47 -3.29 -4.95
CA GLY A 116 8.48 -4.35 -4.98
C GLY A 116 8.83 -4.89 -3.60
N TRP A 117 8.72 -4.10 -2.53
CA TRP A 117 8.88 -4.52 -1.13
C TRP A 117 7.62 -5.14 -0.50
N ASN A 118 6.45 -5.00 -1.14
CA ASN A 118 5.14 -5.42 -0.61
C ASN A 118 4.65 -6.72 -1.27
N ARG A 119 5.54 -7.68 -1.51
CA ARG A 119 5.19 -8.99 -2.09
C ARG A 119 5.18 -10.06 -1.01
N LEU A 120 4.00 -10.29 -0.43
CA LEU A 120 3.83 -11.19 0.73
C LEU A 120 4.35 -12.61 0.47
N ALA A 121 4.03 -13.19 -0.69
CA ALA A 121 4.51 -14.52 -1.05
C ALA A 121 6.05 -14.57 -1.20
N THR A 122 6.66 -13.52 -1.77
CA THR A 122 8.12 -13.42 -1.90
C THR A 122 8.80 -13.29 -0.54
N TRP A 123 8.20 -12.58 0.41
CA TRP A 123 8.64 -12.55 1.81
C TRP A 123 8.60 -13.94 2.47
N ALA A 124 7.54 -14.70 2.21
CA ALA A 124 7.38 -16.05 2.75
C ALA A 124 8.46 -17.01 2.19
N HIS A 125 8.62 -17.04 0.87
CA HIS A 125 9.50 -17.98 0.17
C HIS A 125 10.99 -17.60 0.29
N TYR A 126 11.33 -16.33 0.02
CA TYR A 126 12.72 -15.89 -0.11
C TYR A 126 13.17 -14.96 1.02
N GLY A 127 12.24 -14.19 1.58
CA GLY A 127 12.49 -13.29 2.70
C GLY A 127 12.58 -13.98 4.07
N GLY A 128 12.95 -15.26 4.11
CA GLY A 128 13.13 -16.05 5.33
C GLY A 128 11.87 -16.10 6.20
N ASN A 129 10.71 -16.40 5.62
CA ASN A 129 9.42 -16.39 6.30
C ASN A 129 9.16 -15.06 7.03
N HIS A 130 9.28 -13.95 6.30
CA HIS A 130 9.12 -12.58 6.79
C HIS A 130 10.14 -12.10 7.85
N SER A 131 11.21 -12.85 8.12
CA SER A 131 12.27 -12.47 9.07
C SER A 131 13.55 -11.92 8.41
N GLY A 132 13.60 -11.96 7.08
CA GLY A 132 14.75 -11.60 6.27
C GLY A 132 14.83 -10.12 5.90
N ILE A 133 15.53 -9.88 4.80
CA ILE A 133 15.79 -8.54 4.27
C ILE A 133 15.38 -8.51 2.80
N CYS A 134 14.78 -7.39 2.39
CA CYS A 134 14.54 -7.07 0.99
C CYS A 134 15.42 -5.88 0.61
N LEU A 135 16.36 -6.08 -0.32
CA LEU A 135 17.27 -5.05 -0.82
C LEU A 135 16.62 -4.35 -2.02
N ARG A 136 16.70 -3.01 -2.06
CA ARG A 136 16.23 -2.20 -3.17
C ARG A 136 17.41 -1.63 -3.94
N PHE A 137 17.40 -1.82 -5.24
CA PHE A 137 18.41 -1.34 -6.16
C PHE A 137 17.85 -0.27 -7.10
N ASP A 138 18.68 0.71 -7.46
CA ASP A 138 18.50 1.47 -8.69
C ASP A 138 18.74 0.54 -9.88
N ARG A 139 17.71 0.39 -10.71
CA ARG A 139 17.68 -0.54 -11.84
C ARG A 139 18.77 -0.23 -12.84
N ARG A 140 18.96 1.04 -13.19
CA ARG A 140 19.91 1.45 -14.22
C ARG A 140 21.33 1.21 -13.74
N LEU A 141 21.67 1.67 -12.54
CA LEU A 141 23.00 1.47 -11.96
C LEU A 141 23.34 -0.01 -11.77
N LEU A 142 22.36 -0.85 -11.42
CA LEU A 142 22.57 -2.29 -11.32
C LEU A 142 22.83 -2.94 -12.68
N ILE A 143 22.07 -2.57 -13.72
CA ILE A 143 22.28 -3.06 -15.09
C ILE A 143 23.62 -2.58 -15.64
N ASP A 144 23.99 -1.33 -15.39
CA ASP A 144 25.29 -0.76 -15.81
C ASP A 144 26.44 -1.55 -15.15
N SER A 145 26.34 -1.82 -13.84
CA SER A 145 27.30 -2.67 -13.11
C SER A 145 27.36 -4.08 -13.69
N PHE A 146 26.19 -4.71 -13.92
CA PHE A 146 26.09 -6.04 -14.51
C PHE A 146 26.72 -6.09 -15.91
N THR A 147 26.55 -5.07 -16.73
CA THR A 147 27.01 -5.09 -18.12
C THR A 147 28.50 -4.77 -18.24
N SER A 148 29.02 -3.92 -17.35
CA SER A 148 30.42 -3.46 -17.36
C SER A 148 31.39 -4.35 -16.57
N THR A 149 30.90 -5.16 -15.61
CA THR A 149 31.76 -6.03 -14.80
C THR A 149 32.42 -7.09 -15.66
N SER A 150 33.75 -7.11 -15.70
CA SER A 150 34.51 -8.17 -16.35
C SER A 150 34.36 -9.49 -15.60
N VAL A 151 33.81 -10.51 -16.25
CA VAL A 151 33.71 -11.87 -15.73
C VAL A 151 34.46 -12.80 -16.68
N PRO A 152 35.46 -13.57 -16.20
CA PRO A 152 36.19 -14.50 -17.04
C PRO A 152 35.27 -15.47 -17.77
N GLY A 153 35.47 -15.63 -19.08
CA GLY A 153 34.67 -16.55 -19.89
C GLY A 153 33.23 -16.08 -20.16
N ALA A 154 32.86 -14.85 -19.82
CA ALA A 154 31.55 -14.29 -20.16
C ALA A 154 31.37 -14.21 -21.69
N LEU A 155 30.31 -14.87 -22.19
CA LEU A 155 29.97 -14.92 -23.61
C LEU A 155 28.75 -14.06 -23.93
N LEU A 156 27.72 -14.12 -23.09
CA LEU A 156 26.45 -13.43 -23.30
C LEU A 156 25.94 -12.79 -22.01
N ARG A 157 25.25 -11.67 -22.16
CA ARG A 157 24.56 -10.97 -21.07
C ARG A 157 23.18 -10.54 -21.53
N PHE A 158 22.16 -10.90 -20.77
CA PHE A 158 20.78 -10.47 -21.00
C PHE A 158 20.20 -9.91 -19.71
N HIS A 159 19.22 -9.03 -19.83
CA HIS A 159 18.44 -8.58 -18.70
C HIS A 159 17.03 -8.17 -19.14
N GLY A 160 16.03 -8.42 -18.30
CA GLY A 160 14.65 -8.26 -18.74
C GLY A 160 13.61 -8.80 -17.77
N PRO A 161 12.34 -8.38 -17.93
CA PRO A 161 11.22 -8.93 -17.19
C PRO A 161 10.92 -10.37 -17.63
N VAL A 162 10.53 -11.21 -16.68
CA VAL A 162 10.06 -12.58 -16.96
C VAL A 162 8.62 -12.53 -17.45
N GLN A 163 8.33 -13.31 -18.49
CA GLN A 163 7.01 -13.51 -19.05
C GLN A 163 6.37 -14.78 -18.50
N TYR A 164 5.21 -14.63 -17.88
CA TYR A 164 4.47 -15.75 -17.29
C TYR A 164 3.47 -16.34 -18.29
N ARG A 165 3.48 -17.68 -18.42
CA ARG A 165 2.63 -18.42 -19.37
C ARG A 165 2.06 -19.68 -18.72
N HIS A 166 0.89 -20.11 -19.19
CA HIS A 166 0.29 -21.41 -18.83
C HIS A 166 0.82 -22.55 -19.70
N VAL A 167 1.26 -22.24 -20.92
CA VAL A 167 1.77 -23.22 -21.88
C VAL A 167 3.06 -22.68 -22.48
N SER A 168 4.07 -23.54 -22.59
CA SER A 168 5.28 -23.29 -23.35
C SER A 168 5.40 -24.35 -24.44
N LEU A 169 5.30 -23.94 -25.70
CA LEU A 169 5.62 -24.81 -26.84
C LEU A 169 7.14 -24.81 -26.96
N GLY A 170 7.80 -25.89 -26.54
CA GLY A 170 9.26 -26.09 -26.56
C GLY A 170 9.87 -26.22 -27.97
N LEU A 171 9.33 -25.50 -28.95
CA LEU A 171 9.72 -25.57 -30.35
C LEU A 171 10.78 -24.50 -30.64
N LEU A 172 11.97 -24.64 -30.05
CA LEU A 172 13.12 -23.78 -30.37
C LEU A 172 14.12 -24.59 -31.21
N PRO A 173 13.97 -24.63 -32.54
CA PRO A 173 14.78 -25.50 -33.38
C PRO A 173 16.27 -25.18 -33.24
N MET A 174 17.08 -26.21 -32.99
CA MET A 174 18.53 -26.14 -33.13
C MET A 174 18.96 -26.96 -34.34
N ASP A 175 19.81 -26.39 -35.18
CA ASP A 175 20.34 -27.06 -36.37
C ASP A 175 21.48 -28.03 -35.99
N VAL A 176 21.28 -29.33 -36.22
CA VAL A 176 22.28 -30.36 -35.93
C VAL A 176 23.52 -30.19 -36.82
N GLY A 177 23.35 -29.70 -38.05
CA GLY A 177 24.46 -29.41 -38.95
C GLY A 177 25.39 -28.34 -38.37
N GLN A 178 24.85 -27.34 -37.67
CA GLN A 178 25.65 -26.33 -36.97
C GLN A 178 26.43 -26.92 -35.79
N ALA A 179 25.80 -27.80 -35.00
CA ALA A 179 26.48 -28.48 -33.89
C ALA A 179 27.62 -29.38 -34.41
N ARG A 180 27.43 -30.03 -35.56
CA ARG A 180 28.44 -30.85 -36.22
C ARG A 180 29.62 -30.03 -36.74
N GLU A 181 29.35 -28.92 -37.41
CA GLU A 181 30.36 -28.08 -38.04
C GLU A 181 31.16 -27.25 -37.02
N PHE A 182 30.49 -26.69 -36.01
CA PHE A 182 31.08 -25.70 -35.10
C PHE A 182 31.24 -26.19 -33.66
N GLY A 183 30.76 -27.38 -33.33
CA GLY A 183 30.71 -27.90 -31.96
C GLY A 183 29.38 -27.58 -31.26
N VAL A 184 28.95 -28.50 -30.38
CA VAL A 184 27.69 -28.40 -29.63
C VAL A 184 27.67 -27.16 -28.72
N ASP A 185 28.81 -26.81 -28.12
CA ASP A 185 28.95 -25.65 -27.25
C ASP A 185 28.72 -24.33 -28.00
N ALA A 186 29.36 -24.15 -29.16
CA ALA A 186 29.18 -22.97 -29.99
C ALA A 186 27.75 -22.85 -30.53
N ALA A 187 27.18 -23.96 -31.02
CA ALA A 187 25.79 -24.01 -31.47
C ALA A 187 24.79 -23.72 -30.34
N ALA A 188 25.02 -24.25 -29.14
CA ALA A 188 24.21 -23.99 -27.95
C ALA A 188 24.26 -22.52 -27.51
N VAL A 189 25.44 -21.90 -27.51
CA VAL A 189 25.58 -20.47 -27.19
C VAL A 189 24.89 -19.61 -28.27
N ALA A 190 24.99 -19.97 -29.54
CA ALA A 190 24.31 -19.27 -30.63
C ALA A 190 22.77 -19.40 -30.52
N HIS A 191 22.28 -20.59 -30.16
CA HIS A 191 20.86 -20.84 -29.89
C HIS A 191 20.37 -20.04 -28.70
N ALA A 192 21.11 -20.04 -27.59
CA ALA A 192 20.81 -19.25 -26.40
C ALA A 192 20.74 -17.75 -26.72
N ARG A 193 21.62 -17.24 -27.61
CA ARG A 193 21.57 -15.84 -28.08
C ARG A 193 20.28 -15.54 -28.83
N THR A 194 19.90 -16.41 -29.75
CA THR A 194 18.71 -16.25 -30.60
C THR A 194 17.42 -16.36 -29.79
N TYR A 195 17.35 -17.29 -28.85
CA TYR A 195 16.12 -17.64 -28.13
C TYR A 195 16.15 -17.30 -26.63
N HIS A 196 16.98 -16.33 -26.23
CA HIS A 196 17.17 -15.97 -24.82
C HIS A 196 15.85 -15.61 -24.11
N GLU A 197 14.91 -14.92 -24.78
CA GLU A 197 13.61 -14.59 -24.20
C GLU A 197 12.83 -15.83 -23.79
N GLN A 198 12.85 -16.86 -24.63
CA GLN A 198 12.11 -18.09 -24.42
C GLN A 198 12.77 -18.99 -23.38
N ILE A 199 14.10 -18.98 -23.32
CA ILE A 199 14.89 -19.84 -22.43
C ILE A 199 14.98 -19.22 -21.03
N PHE A 200 15.33 -17.94 -20.94
CA PHE A 200 15.69 -17.31 -19.67
C PHE A 200 14.63 -16.36 -19.11
N PHE A 201 13.66 -15.93 -19.91
CA PHE A 201 12.65 -14.95 -19.50
C PHE A 201 11.23 -15.49 -19.62
N ARG A 202 11.03 -16.81 -19.44
CA ARG A 202 9.71 -17.44 -19.34
C ARG A 202 9.62 -18.34 -18.13
N LYS A 203 8.47 -18.29 -17.46
CA LYS A 203 8.17 -19.03 -16.24
C LYS A 203 6.70 -19.48 -16.23
N HIS A 204 6.38 -20.53 -15.48
CA HIS A 204 4.99 -20.95 -15.33
C HIS A 204 4.15 -19.87 -14.63
N ARG A 205 2.87 -19.74 -15.00
CA ARG A 205 1.97 -18.68 -14.49
C ARG A 205 1.79 -18.71 -12.97
N ASP A 206 1.91 -19.86 -12.33
CA ASP A 206 1.77 -19.99 -10.87
C ASP A 206 2.82 -19.19 -10.09
N TRP A 207 3.94 -18.84 -10.74
CA TRP A 207 5.00 -18.00 -10.17
C TRP A 207 4.83 -16.50 -10.48
N SER A 208 3.72 -16.09 -11.10
CA SER A 208 3.52 -14.70 -11.56
C SER A 208 3.51 -13.64 -10.47
N ASN A 209 3.24 -14.04 -9.23
CA ASN A 209 3.30 -13.18 -8.05
C ASN A 209 4.71 -12.65 -7.74
N GLU A 210 5.78 -13.29 -8.25
CA GLU A 210 7.16 -12.84 -8.04
C GLU A 210 7.51 -11.58 -8.84
N MET A 211 6.78 -11.31 -9.93
CA MET A 211 7.02 -10.19 -10.85
C MET A 211 8.51 -10.06 -11.23
N GLU A 212 9.11 -11.19 -11.57
CA GLU A 212 10.55 -11.38 -11.69
C GLU A 212 11.18 -10.54 -12.83
N TYR A 213 12.35 -9.98 -12.54
CA TYR A 213 13.30 -9.40 -13.46
C TYR A 213 14.61 -10.16 -13.33
N ARG A 214 15.24 -10.50 -14.45
CA ARG A 214 16.47 -11.28 -14.45
C ARG A 214 17.66 -10.50 -14.99
N LEU A 215 18.81 -10.80 -14.41
CA LEU A 215 20.13 -10.58 -15.01
C LEU A 215 20.68 -11.95 -15.34
N VAL A 216 21.00 -12.23 -16.60
CA VAL A 216 21.42 -13.55 -17.09
C VAL A 216 22.81 -13.44 -17.69
N LEU A 217 23.76 -14.17 -17.11
CA LEU A 217 25.12 -14.31 -17.62
C LEU A 217 25.29 -15.73 -18.17
N VAL A 218 25.72 -15.85 -19.43
CA VAL A 218 26.22 -17.13 -19.95
C VAL A 218 27.73 -17.04 -19.98
N ASP A 219 28.36 -17.93 -19.23
CA ASP A 219 29.81 -18.11 -19.20
C ASP A 219 30.13 -19.62 -19.13
N GLN A 220 31.32 -20.03 -19.56
CA GLN A 220 31.69 -21.47 -19.63
C GLN A 220 32.00 -22.11 -18.26
N SER A 221 31.69 -21.45 -17.15
CA SER A 221 31.82 -22.01 -15.79
C SER A 221 30.52 -22.68 -15.33
N VAL A 222 30.62 -23.60 -14.38
CA VAL A 222 29.45 -24.10 -13.62
C VAL A 222 29.31 -23.40 -12.26
N LEU A 223 30.28 -22.56 -11.91
CA LEU A 223 30.30 -21.85 -10.64
C LEU A 223 29.43 -20.59 -10.72
N PRO A 224 28.89 -20.12 -9.57
CA PRO A 224 28.23 -18.83 -9.49
C PRO A 224 29.16 -17.70 -9.93
N ALA A 225 28.56 -16.63 -10.45
CA ALA A 225 29.24 -15.37 -10.71
C ALA A 225 28.79 -14.31 -9.71
N GLU A 226 29.57 -13.24 -9.58
CA GLU A 226 29.27 -12.14 -8.67
C GLU A 226 29.37 -10.81 -9.41
N ILE A 227 28.45 -9.89 -9.13
CA ILE A 227 28.49 -8.52 -9.65
C ILE A 227 28.48 -7.50 -8.50
N PRO A 228 29.25 -6.40 -8.58
CA PRO A 228 29.24 -5.37 -7.57
C PRO A 228 27.88 -4.67 -7.45
N ILE A 229 27.47 -4.34 -6.21
CA ILE A 229 26.22 -3.61 -5.93
C ILE A 229 26.42 -2.20 -5.38
N GLY A 230 27.67 -1.79 -5.15
CA GLY A 230 28.02 -0.59 -4.36
C GLY A 230 27.21 0.67 -4.71
N SER A 231 27.20 1.07 -5.97
CA SER A 231 26.48 2.25 -6.45
C SER A 231 24.98 2.01 -6.67
N ALA A 232 24.56 0.76 -6.80
CA ALA A 232 23.20 0.40 -7.17
C ALA A 232 22.29 0.19 -5.96
N LEU A 233 22.82 -0.19 -4.80
CA LEU A 233 22.01 -0.39 -3.59
C LEU A 233 21.51 0.95 -3.05
N THR A 234 20.20 1.14 -2.97
CA THR A 234 19.58 2.40 -2.53
C THR A 234 18.72 2.27 -1.28
N GLY A 235 18.26 1.06 -0.94
CA GLY A 235 17.41 0.86 0.23
C GLY A 235 17.42 -0.56 0.77
N LEU A 236 17.06 -0.72 2.04
CA LEU A 236 16.81 -2.00 2.70
C LEU A 236 15.48 -1.97 3.45
N TYR A 237 14.72 -3.04 3.33
CA TYR A 237 13.49 -3.28 4.08
C TYR A 237 13.69 -4.49 4.98
N LEU A 238 13.42 -4.32 6.27
CA LEU A 238 13.43 -5.40 7.25
C LEU A 238 12.05 -6.04 7.30
N GLY A 239 12.00 -7.36 7.22
CA GLY A 239 10.74 -8.09 7.34
C GLY A 239 10.04 -7.84 8.68
N VAL A 240 8.72 -8.06 8.72
CA VAL A 240 7.91 -7.80 9.93
C VAL A 240 8.37 -8.61 11.16
N ASN A 241 9.02 -9.76 10.92
CA ASN A 241 9.55 -10.65 11.94
C ASN A 241 11.08 -10.55 12.05
N PHE A 242 11.70 -9.46 11.56
CA PHE A 242 13.15 -9.30 11.60
C PHE A 242 13.68 -9.38 13.04
N PRO A 243 14.60 -10.30 13.37
CA PRO A 243 15.05 -10.49 14.74
C PRO A 243 15.77 -9.26 15.29
N GLY A 244 15.29 -8.72 16.41
CA GLY A 244 15.91 -7.57 17.07
C GLY A 244 17.39 -7.78 17.40
N ALA A 245 17.77 -9.01 17.74
CA ALA A 245 19.16 -9.40 18.01
C ALA A 245 20.11 -9.25 16.80
N HIS A 246 19.58 -9.25 15.57
CA HIS A 246 20.39 -9.07 14.35
C HIS A 246 20.65 -7.60 14.02
N LYS A 247 19.95 -6.65 14.65
CA LYS A 247 20.09 -5.23 14.35
C LYS A 247 21.52 -4.69 14.51
N PRO A 248 22.29 -5.02 15.57
CA PRO A 248 23.67 -4.55 15.68
C PRO A 248 24.58 -5.07 14.55
N LEU A 249 24.37 -6.32 14.14
CA LEU A 249 25.11 -6.95 13.04
C LEU A 249 24.77 -6.29 11.71
N LEU A 250 23.48 -6.02 11.47
CA LEU A 250 23.04 -5.28 10.29
C LEU A 250 23.64 -3.88 10.24
N ARG A 251 23.69 -3.18 11.38
CA ARG A 251 24.32 -1.85 11.48
C ARG A 251 25.76 -1.90 10.98
N ALA A 252 26.54 -2.86 11.48
CA ALA A 252 27.93 -3.03 11.06
C ALA A 252 28.06 -3.36 9.57
N ALA A 253 27.18 -4.21 9.03
CA ALA A 253 27.17 -4.56 7.60
C ALA A 253 26.80 -3.38 6.68
N LEU A 254 26.07 -2.37 7.19
CA LEU A 254 25.65 -1.18 6.44
C LEU A 254 26.63 0.00 6.52
N GLU A 255 27.73 -0.13 7.26
CA GLU A 255 28.75 0.91 7.38
C GLU A 255 29.33 1.35 6.02
N PRO A 256 29.63 0.43 5.07
CA PRO A 256 30.11 0.81 3.73
C PRO A 256 29.06 1.53 2.86
N TYR A 257 27.80 1.59 3.30
CA TYR A 257 26.66 2.05 2.51
C TYR A 257 25.93 3.23 3.18
N PRO A 258 26.58 4.37 3.45
CA PRO A 258 26.02 5.45 4.26
C PRO A 258 24.73 6.07 3.68
N SER A 259 24.57 6.04 2.35
CA SER A 259 23.41 6.60 1.63
C SER A 259 22.20 5.66 1.55
N VAL A 260 22.35 4.39 1.95
CA VAL A 260 21.27 3.41 1.85
C VAL A 260 20.20 3.68 2.90
N GLU A 261 18.98 3.89 2.42
CA GLU A 261 17.79 4.07 3.26
C GLU A 261 17.43 2.76 3.96
N LEU A 262 16.96 2.84 5.21
CA LEU A 262 16.59 1.68 6.01
C LEU A 262 15.14 1.80 6.48
N PHE A 263 14.35 0.77 6.21
CA PHE A 263 12.95 0.68 6.59
C PHE A 263 12.69 -0.60 7.38
N ALA A 264 11.82 -0.53 8.39
CA ALA A 264 11.24 -1.71 9.03
C ALA A 264 9.78 -1.83 8.60
N LEU A 265 9.41 -2.97 8.06
CA LEU A 265 8.01 -3.23 7.73
C LEU A 265 7.19 -3.43 9.00
N LYS A 266 6.02 -2.80 9.03
CA LYS A 266 5.02 -2.94 10.08
C LYS A 266 3.74 -3.47 9.47
N ASN A 267 3.11 -4.44 10.13
CA ASN A 267 1.77 -4.88 9.77
C ASN A 267 0.75 -4.08 10.59
N LEU A 268 -0.09 -3.32 9.92
CA LEU A 268 -1.22 -2.61 10.52
C LEU A 268 -2.45 -2.89 9.67
N ASN A 269 -3.52 -3.41 10.28
CA ASN A 269 -4.79 -3.68 9.61
C ASN A 269 -4.64 -4.52 8.31
N ARG A 270 -3.78 -5.56 8.35
CA ARG A 270 -3.48 -6.46 7.21
C ARG A 270 -2.68 -5.82 6.07
N THR A 271 -2.18 -4.60 6.25
CA THR A 271 -1.34 -3.90 5.27
C THR A 271 0.08 -3.76 5.82
N LEU A 272 1.07 -3.92 4.93
CA LEU A 272 2.47 -3.64 5.25
C LEU A 272 2.80 -2.18 4.98
N TYR A 273 3.40 -1.53 5.97
CA TYR A 273 3.87 -0.15 5.88
C TYR A 273 5.37 -0.09 6.13
N PRO A 274 6.14 0.60 5.27
CA PRO A 274 7.55 0.83 5.51
C PRO A 274 7.71 1.98 6.50
N HIS A 275 8.24 1.70 7.68
CA HIS A 275 8.58 2.72 8.65
C HIS A 275 10.08 3.04 8.55
N PRO A 276 10.48 4.30 8.29
CA PRO A 276 11.89 4.68 8.30
C PRO A 276 12.54 4.33 9.63
N VAL A 277 13.75 3.76 9.59
CA VAL A 277 14.52 3.41 10.79
C VAL A 277 15.77 4.26 10.80
N ALA A 278 15.86 5.18 11.76
CA ALA A 278 17.11 5.86 12.01
C ALA A 278 18.17 4.83 12.41
N ARG A 279 19.38 4.91 11.84
CA ARG A 279 20.46 3.98 12.16
C ARG A 279 20.75 3.94 13.67
N ALA A 280 20.60 5.09 14.34
CA ALA A 280 20.73 5.23 15.79
C ALA A 280 19.65 4.42 16.56
N ASP A 281 18.42 4.37 16.06
CA ASP A 281 17.22 3.84 16.71
C ASP A 281 17.04 2.32 16.57
N MET A 282 18.06 1.61 16.10
CA MET A 282 18.08 0.15 16.06
C MET A 282 18.12 -0.53 17.45
N GLY A 283 17.92 0.23 18.54
CA GLY A 283 17.60 -0.30 19.87
C GLY A 283 16.14 -0.77 19.98
N ALA A 284 15.83 -1.52 21.04
CA ALA A 284 14.45 -1.89 21.35
C ALA A 284 13.74 -0.70 22.02
N GLN A 285 12.76 -0.09 21.36
CA GLN A 285 11.80 0.78 22.03
C GLN A 285 10.65 -0.09 22.54
N ALA A 286 10.54 -0.21 23.87
CA ALA A 286 9.33 -0.70 24.48
C ALA A 286 8.19 0.31 24.23
N SER A 287 7.00 -0.17 23.93
CA SER A 287 5.81 0.69 23.84
C SER A 287 5.59 1.37 25.19
N GLY A 288 5.70 2.71 25.21
CA GLY A 288 5.68 3.50 26.44
C GLY A 288 4.29 3.80 27.01
N MET A 289 3.23 3.18 26.50
CA MET A 289 1.88 3.45 27.02
C MET A 289 1.59 2.63 28.27
N THR A 290 1.87 3.23 29.42
CA THR A 290 1.39 2.75 30.72
C THR A 290 -0.10 3.04 30.88
N PRO A 291 -0.92 2.04 31.27
CA PRO A 291 -2.33 2.26 31.56
C PRO A 291 -2.53 3.30 32.67
N ARG A 292 -3.48 4.23 32.48
CA ARG A 292 -3.82 5.21 33.52
C ARG A 292 -4.61 4.61 34.69
N ARG A 293 -5.44 3.59 34.42
CA ARG A 293 -6.13 2.82 35.45
C ARG A 293 -5.17 1.76 36.00
N SER A 294 -5.05 1.69 37.32
CA SER A 294 -4.33 0.62 38.02
C SER A 294 -5.14 -0.68 38.02
N GLY A 295 -4.54 -1.76 38.52
CA GLY A 295 -5.18 -3.06 38.65
C GLY A 295 -4.75 -4.08 37.60
N THR A 296 -5.28 -5.29 37.74
CA THR A 296 -5.07 -6.40 36.81
C THR A 296 -5.71 -6.11 35.44
N LEU A 297 -5.38 -6.89 34.41
CA LEU A 297 -6.05 -6.76 33.11
C LEU A 297 -7.56 -7.03 33.22
N GLU A 298 -7.95 -8.02 34.01
CA GLU A 298 -9.34 -8.40 34.25
C GLU A 298 -10.12 -7.27 34.93
N GLU A 299 -9.56 -6.66 35.98
CA GLU A 299 -10.17 -5.51 36.66
C GLU A 299 -10.34 -4.31 35.70
N ARG A 300 -9.34 -4.04 34.86
CA ARG A 300 -9.41 -2.95 33.88
C ARG A 300 -10.42 -3.21 32.78
N LEU A 301 -10.57 -4.47 32.34
CA LEU A 301 -11.56 -4.87 31.34
C LEU A 301 -12.97 -4.78 31.89
N ALA A 302 -13.23 -5.33 33.09
CA ALA A 302 -14.53 -5.21 33.75
C ALA A 302 -14.92 -3.74 33.98
N ALA A 303 -13.95 -2.88 34.31
CA ALA A 303 -14.19 -1.45 34.47
C ALA A 303 -14.45 -0.71 33.14
N LEU A 304 -13.97 -1.23 32.00
CA LEU A 304 -14.32 -0.74 30.66
C LEU A 304 -15.75 -1.17 30.32
N ASP A 305 -16.08 -2.45 30.47
CA ASP A 305 -17.42 -2.99 30.19
C ASP A 305 -18.50 -2.26 31.02
N ALA A 306 -18.23 -2.02 32.30
CA ALA A 306 -19.12 -1.25 33.17
C ALA A 306 -19.27 0.21 32.71
N SER A 307 -18.19 0.82 32.18
CA SER A 307 -18.23 2.18 31.64
C SER A 307 -19.10 2.24 30.38
N ASP A 308 -18.96 1.25 29.48
CA ASP A 308 -19.75 1.14 28.25
C ASP A 308 -21.23 0.88 28.56
N ALA A 309 -21.54 -0.05 29.45
CA ALA A 309 -22.93 -0.33 29.84
C ALA A 309 -23.59 0.88 30.51
N GLY A 310 -22.83 1.59 31.37
CA GLY A 310 -23.27 2.82 31.99
C GLY A 310 -23.54 3.94 30.98
N ALA A 311 -22.64 4.12 30.01
CA ALA A 311 -22.82 5.10 28.94
C ALA A 311 -24.02 4.77 28.04
N GLU A 312 -24.22 3.49 27.69
CA GLU A 312 -25.37 3.05 26.91
C GLU A 312 -26.70 3.36 27.60
N ASN A 313 -26.77 3.09 28.91
CA ASN A 313 -27.97 3.37 29.71
C ASN A 313 -28.25 4.88 29.78
N ARG A 314 -27.22 5.70 30.03
CA ARG A 314 -27.37 7.17 30.04
C ARG A 314 -27.78 7.71 28.68
N ARG A 315 -27.25 7.15 27.59
CA ARG A 315 -27.64 7.51 26.22
C ARG A 315 -29.11 7.24 25.96
N LYS A 316 -29.61 6.05 26.29
CA LYS A 316 -31.04 5.70 26.13
C LYS A 316 -31.96 6.61 26.95
N LEU A 317 -31.55 6.93 28.18
CA LEU A 317 -32.29 7.86 29.03
C LEU A 317 -32.30 9.26 28.41
N ALA A 318 -31.14 9.78 28.00
CA ALA A 318 -31.02 11.07 27.35
C ALA A 318 -31.82 11.14 26.04
N GLU A 319 -31.86 10.08 25.23
CA GLU A 319 -32.69 10.03 24.02
C GLU A 319 -34.19 10.16 24.35
N THR A 320 -34.62 9.57 25.47
CA THR A 320 -36.02 9.66 25.92
C THR A 320 -36.32 11.07 26.46
N VAL A 321 -35.46 11.59 27.34
CA VAL A 321 -35.63 12.90 28.00
C VAL A 321 -35.57 14.05 26.98
N HIS A 322 -34.69 13.95 25.98
CA HIS A 322 -34.46 15.01 25.00
C HIS A 322 -35.12 14.74 23.64
N ALA A 323 -36.11 13.83 23.57
CA ALA A 323 -36.80 13.51 22.33
C ALA A 323 -37.41 14.74 21.63
N GLU A 324 -38.02 15.65 22.40
CA GLU A 324 -38.63 16.87 21.86
C GLU A 324 -37.61 17.86 21.26
N PRO A 325 -36.55 18.31 21.98
CA PRO A 325 -35.56 19.19 21.36
C PRO A 325 -34.80 18.53 20.19
N ILE A 326 -34.64 17.19 20.19
CA ILE A 326 -34.11 16.46 19.03
C ILE A 326 -35.06 16.56 17.83
N ALA A 327 -36.36 16.38 18.03
CA ALA A 327 -37.35 16.55 16.96
C ALA A 327 -37.32 17.97 16.38
N VAL A 328 -37.26 18.99 17.25
CA VAL A 328 -37.08 20.39 16.82
C VAL A 328 -35.80 20.55 16.00
N LEU A 329 -34.68 19.93 16.41
CA LEU A 329 -33.44 20.00 15.65
C LEU A 329 -33.57 19.38 14.25
N HIS A 330 -34.32 18.29 14.10
CA HIS A 330 -34.64 17.72 12.79
C HIS A 330 -35.52 18.64 11.93
N GLU A 331 -36.52 19.28 12.52
CA GLU A 331 -37.36 20.29 11.84
C GLU A 331 -36.51 21.47 11.32
N ILE A 332 -35.54 21.93 12.12
CA ILE A 332 -34.61 23.00 11.70
C ILE A 332 -33.81 22.55 10.49
N GLY A 333 -33.25 21.35 10.51
CA GLY A 333 -32.49 20.80 9.38
C GLY A 333 -33.32 20.73 8.09
N ALA A 334 -34.57 20.27 8.20
CA ALA A 334 -35.51 20.24 7.08
C ALA A 334 -35.83 21.65 6.56
N ALA A 335 -36.07 22.62 7.45
CA ALA A 335 -36.36 24.00 7.07
C ALA A 335 -35.17 24.68 6.37
N ILE A 336 -33.93 24.43 6.82
CA ILE A 336 -32.72 24.94 6.14
C ILE A 336 -32.54 24.30 4.76
N ALA A 337 -32.80 22.99 4.64
CA ALA A 337 -32.77 22.31 3.35
C ALA A 337 -33.82 22.90 2.39
N GLU A 338 -35.06 23.10 2.86
CA GLU A 338 -36.13 23.73 2.07
C GLU A 338 -35.78 25.17 1.66
N LEU A 339 -35.19 25.96 2.56
CA LEU A 339 -34.73 27.33 2.28
C LEU A 339 -33.67 27.39 1.18
N THR A 340 -32.83 26.36 1.08
CA THR A 340 -31.68 26.31 0.16
C THR A 340 -31.97 25.52 -1.12
N GLN A 341 -33.00 24.67 -1.14
CA GLN A 341 -33.40 23.87 -2.31
C GLN A 341 -33.62 24.68 -3.60
N PRO A 342 -34.20 25.90 -3.57
CA PRO A 342 -34.43 26.69 -4.78
C PRO A 342 -33.17 27.34 -5.36
N TRP A 343 -32.02 27.21 -4.70
CA TRP A 343 -30.79 27.87 -5.13
C TRP A 343 -30.35 27.31 -6.50
N PRO A 344 -30.14 28.18 -7.51
CA PRO A 344 -29.89 27.71 -8.86
C PRO A 344 -28.51 27.03 -8.96
N GLY A 345 -28.45 25.89 -9.64
CA GLY A 345 -27.22 25.15 -9.91
C GLY A 345 -26.56 24.57 -8.67
N THR A 346 -27.36 24.17 -7.68
CA THR A 346 -26.89 23.47 -6.48
C THR A 346 -27.66 22.18 -6.27
N GLU A 347 -27.07 21.25 -5.52
CA GLU A 347 -27.74 20.09 -4.95
C GLU A 347 -27.71 20.21 -3.43
N VAL A 348 -28.83 19.91 -2.77
CA VAL A 348 -28.95 19.99 -1.32
C VAL A 348 -29.03 18.59 -0.72
N LEU A 349 -28.18 18.33 0.26
CA LEU A 349 -28.11 17.06 0.98
C LEU A 349 -28.26 17.29 2.48
N LEU A 350 -29.20 16.60 3.11
CA LEU A 350 -29.42 16.64 4.56
C LEU A 350 -28.94 15.34 5.21
N LEU A 351 -27.98 15.44 6.13
CA LEU A 351 -27.35 14.32 6.81
C LEU A 351 -27.57 14.41 8.32
N GLY A 352 -27.75 13.26 8.99
CA GLY A 352 -27.83 13.17 10.45
C GLY A 352 -26.46 13.17 11.13
N GLN A 353 -25.68 14.23 10.94
CA GLN A 353 -24.30 14.38 11.44
C GLN A 353 -24.19 15.51 12.48
N THR A 354 -23.15 15.46 13.32
CA THR A 354 -22.90 16.43 14.41
C THR A 354 -21.77 17.40 14.10
N THR A 355 -21.62 17.78 12.83
CA THR A 355 -20.52 18.63 12.30
C THR A 355 -20.44 20.00 13.00
N ALA A 356 -21.52 20.49 13.59
CA ALA A 356 -21.52 21.75 14.33
C ALA A 356 -20.71 21.70 15.64
N ILE A 357 -20.50 20.52 16.24
CA ILE A 357 -19.78 20.39 17.51
C ILE A 357 -18.26 20.56 17.25
N PRO A 358 -17.54 21.42 17.98
CA PRO A 358 -16.07 21.49 17.91
C PRO A 358 -15.41 20.15 18.31
N GLN A 359 -14.27 19.83 17.70
CA GLN A 359 -13.59 18.53 17.88
C GLN A 359 -13.18 18.30 19.35
N GLU A 360 -12.77 19.34 20.05
CA GLU A 360 -12.39 19.32 21.46
C GLU A 360 -13.56 19.05 22.42
N LEU A 361 -14.80 19.24 21.95
CA LEU A 361 -16.05 18.99 22.68
C LEU A 361 -16.76 17.70 22.25
N PHE A 362 -16.17 16.90 21.36
CA PHE A 362 -16.72 15.59 21.01
C PHE A 362 -16.78 14.66 22.23
N ALA A 363 -17.84 13.85 22.28
CA ALA A 363 -17.99 12.83 23.29
C ALA A 363 -16.77 11.90 23.26
N ARG A 364 -16.11 11.74 24.41
CA ARG A 364 -15.00 10.80 24.56
C ARG A 364 -15.57 9.39 24.73
N ALA A 365 -14.74 8.39 24.44
CA ALA A 365 -15.11 7.00 24.70
C ALA A 365 -15.44 6.80 26.20
N PRO A 366 -16.42 5.94 26.53
CA PRO A 366 -16.79 5.71 27.92
C PRO A 366 -15.60 5.35 28.81
N GLY A 367 -15.56 5.94 30.01
CA GLY A 367 -14.50 5.70 30.97
C GLY A 367 -13.17 6.44 30.72
N VAL A 368 -13.05 7.18 29.62
CA VAL A 368 -11.97 8.15 29.40
C VAL A 368 -12.28 9.44 30.15
N ALA A 369 -11.33 9.95 30.92
CA ALA A 369 -11.50 11.20 31.66
C ALA A 369 -11.85 12.36 30.71
N GLY A 370 -12.82 13.19 31.11
CA GLY A 370 -13.33 14.32 30.34
C GLY A 370 -14.76 14.65 30.78
N GLU A 371 -15.36 15.66 30.14
CA GLU A 371 -16.77 15.98 30.33
C GLU A 371 -17.64 14.83 29.82
N PRO A 372 -18.60 14.35 30.63
CA PRO A 372 -19.50 13.28 30.23
C PRO A 372 -20.58 13.82 29.28
N VAL A 373 -20.59 13.31 28.06
CA VAL A 373 -21.62 13.58 27.05
C VAL A 373 -22.43 12.30 26.89
N HIS A 374 -23.70 12.34 27.29
CA HIS A 374 -24.58 11.16 27.27
C HIS A 374 -25.20 10.94 25.89
N LEU A 375 -25.41 12.01 25.14
CA LEU A 375 -26.04 11.97 23.83
C LEU A 375 -25.47 13.06 22.93
N GLN A 376 -25.28 12.74 21.65
CA GLN A 376 -25.04 13.71 20.59
C GLN A 376 -26.00 13.43 19.43
N LYS A 377 -26.74 14.45 18.99
CA LYS A 377 -27.60 14.40 17.80
C LYS A 377 -27.43 15.69 17.02
N GLY A 378 -27.65 15.64 15.72
CA GLY A 378 -27.49 16.81 14.87
C GLY A 378 -27.95 16.57 13.45
N PHE A 379 -27.87 17.64 12.68
CA PHE A 379 -27.97 17.59 11.24
C PHE A 379 -26.84 18.38 10.60
N THR A 380 -26.57 18.08 9.34
CA THR A 380 -25.69 18.85 8.45
C THR A 380 -26.40 18.97 7.11
N CYS A 381 -26.72 20.19 6.71
CA CYS A 381 -27.25 20.53 5.40
C CYS A 381 -26.09 21.01 4.54
N VAL A 382 -25.78 20.26 3.49
CA VAL A 382 -24.73 20.58 2.51
C VAL A 382 -25.41 21.10 1.25
N VAL A 383 -25.08 22.31 0.84
CA VAL A 383 -25.51 22.92 -0.42
C VAL A 383 -24.32 22.89 -1.36
N GLU A 384 -24.29 21.87 -2.22
CA GLU A 384 -23.20 21.54 -3.13
C GLU A 384 -23.37 22.30 -4.44
N ASN A 385 -22.36 23.04 -4.90
CA ASN A 385 -22.39 23.65 -6.23
C ASN A 385 -22.30 22.57 -7.32
N LEU A 386 -22.95 22.83 -8.48
CA LEU A 386 -22.83 21.97 -9.65
C LEU A 386 -21.93 22.62 -10.72
N PRO A 387 -20.93 21.88 -11.26
CA PRO A 387 -20.63 20.47 -10.97
C PRO A 387 -20.07 20.26 -9.55
N LYS A 388 -20.34 19.07 -8.99
CA LYS A 388 -19.93 18.68 -7.63
C LYS A 388 -18.41 18.80 -7.42
N GLN A 389 -18.00 18.84 -6.16
CA GLN A 389 -16.61 18.92 -5.70
C GLN A 389 -15.92 20.20 -6.18
N SER A 390 -16.63 21.33 -6.07
CA SER A 390 -16.10 22.65 -6.41
C SER A 390 -16.21 23.62 -5.24
N HIS A 391 -17.43 23.91 -4.81
CA HIS A 391 -17.72 24.83 -3.71
C HIS A 391 -18.98 24.39 -2.96
N SER A 392 -18.96 24.42 -1.63
CA SER A 392 -20.09 23.95 -0.82
C SER A 392 -20.40 24.93 0.31
N LEU A 393 -21.68 25.14 0.61
CA LEU A 393 -22.12 25.77 1.86
C LEU A 393 -22.58 24.68 2.82
N ILE A 394 -22.14 24.75 4.06
CA ILE A 394 -22.49 23.81 5.11
C ILE A 394 -23.17 24.57 6.24
N ALA A 395 -24.42 24.20 6.52
CA ALA A 395 -25.18 24.66 7.68
C ALA A 395 -25.48 23.47 8.59
N ALA A 396 -25.06 23.54 9.84
CA ALA A 396 -25.20 22.44 10.78
C ALA A 396 -25.74 22.90 12.14
N GLY A 397 -26.52 22.03 12.76
CA GLY A 397 -27.01 22.18 14.12
C GLY A 397 -26.77 20.89 14.89
N ALA A 398 -26.38 21.00 16.15
CA ALA A 398 -26.17 19.83 17.01
C ALA A 398 -26.60 20.10 18.46
N LEU A 399 -26.91 19.02 19.16
CA LEU A 399 -27.30 18.98 20.56
C LEU A 399 -26.41 17.95 21.29
N GLN A 400 -25.91 18.33 22.46
CA GLN A 400 -25.27 17.44 23.42
C GLN A 400 -26.08 17.42 24.73
N ALA A 401 -26.37 16.23 25.25
CA ALA A 401 -26.88 16.06 26.61
C ALA A 401 -25.71 15.79 27.56
N LEU A 402 -25.58 16.61 28.61
CA LEU A 402 -24.50 16.57 29.60
C LEU A 402 -25.04 16.07 30.96
N ASP A 403 -24.17 16.03 31.97
CA ASP A 403 -24.60 15.85 33.37
C ASP A 403 -25.52 17.00 33.83
N ASP A 404 -26.18 16.80 34.98
CA ASP A 404 -27.02 17.79 35.68
C ASP A 404 -28.18 18.36 34.84
N ASP A 405 -28.73 17.53 33.94
CA ASP A 405 -29.80 17.92 33.00
C ASP A 405 -29.45 19.18 32.19
N ILE A 406 -28.18 19.34 31.81
CA ILE A 406 -27.72 20.42 30.93
C ILE A 406 -27.73 19.95 29.47
N VAL A 407 -28.20 20.82 28.58
CA VAL A 407 -28.18 20.64 27.13
C VAL A 407 -27.30 21.71 26.51
N ARG A 408 -26.30 21.30 25.74
CA ARG A 408 -25.45 22.19 24.93
C ARG A 408 -25.86 22.13 23.46
N LEU A 409 -26.28 23.25 22.91
CA LEU A 409 -26.64 23.42 21.51
C LEU A 409 -25.50 24.07 20.74
N HIS A 410 -25.29 23.63 19.50
CA HIS A 410 -24.28 24.16 18.59
C HIS A 410 -24.90 24.51 17.25
N GLY A 411 -24.47 25.63 16.69
CA GLY A 411 -24.78 26.04 15.32
C GLY A 411 -23.53 26.45 14.58
N MET A 412 -23.48 26.16 13.28
CA MET A 412 -22.39 26.55 12.40
C MET A 412 -22.90 26.81 10.99
N VAL A 413 -22.40 27.87 10.35
CA VAL A 413 -22.44 28.06 8.90
C VAL A 413 -21.02 28.29 8.40
N ARG A 414 -20.60 27.52 7.39
CA ARG A 414 -19.31 27.68 6.72
C ARG A 414 -19.40 27.43 5.21
N THR A 415 -18.41 27.87 4.46
CA THR A 415 -18.21 27.48 3.06
C THR A 415 -16.91 26.69 2.91
N GLU A 416 -16.85 25.83 1.90
CA GLU A 416 -15.68 25.02 1.57
C GLU A 416 -15.39 25.11 0.07
N ASP A 417 -14.14 25.42 -0.28
CA ASP A 417 -13.60 25.29 -1.64
C ASP A 417 -12.85 23.97 -1.74
N TRP A 418 -13.18 23.15 -2.74
CA TRP A 418 -12.59 21.83 -2.89
C TRP A 418 -11.27 21.90 -3.65
N HIS A 419 -10.21 21.33 -3.08
CA HIS A 419 -8.95 21.09 -3.79
C HIS A 419 -8.48 19.64 -3.58
N PRO A 420 -7.72 19.08 -4.55
CA PRO A 420 -7.14 17.74 -4.43
C PRO A 420 -6.27 17.55 -3.18
N ASP A 421 -5.62 18.62 -2.70
CA ASP A 421 -4.69 18.61 -1.57
C ASP A 421 -5.36 18.98 -0.23
N GLY A 422 -6.67 19.25 -0.23
CA GLY A 422 -7.45 19.63 0.95
C GLY A 422 -8.42 20.79 0.69
N ASN A 423 -9.51 20.86 1.44
CA ASN A 423 -10.50 21.92 1.27
C ASN A 423 -10.10 23.20 2.00
N ASP A 424 -10.25 24.35 1.35
CA ASP A 424 -10.17 25.65 2.01
C ASP A 424 -11.51 25.96 2.68
N THR A 425 -11.52 26.08 4.01
CA THR A 425 -12.75 26.26 4.79
C THR A 425 -12.83 27.66 5.37
N ARG A 426 -13.99 28.32 5.24
CA ARG A 426 -14.27 29.63 5.85
C ARG A 426 -15.53 29.56 6.71
N GLU A 427 -15.38 29.78 8.02
CA GLU A 427 -16.51 29.85 8.95
C GLU A 427 -17.12 31.25 8.98
N HIS A 428 -18.44 31.33 8.84
CA HIS A 428 -19.20 32.58 8.77
C HIS A 428 -19.97 32.87 10.05
N TRP A 429 -20.41 31.80 10.72
CA TRP A 429 -21.20 31.91 11.92
C TRP A 429 -21.01 30.67 12.77
N ARG A 430 -20.88 30.88 14.09
CA ARG A 430 -20.87 29.84 15.10
C ARG A 430 -21.55 30.33 16.36
N VAL A 431 -22.30 29.44 16.99
CA VAL A 431 -22.86 29.67 18.32
C VAL A 431 -22.81 28.39 19.14
N THR A 432 -22.57 28.54 20.44
CA THR A 432 -22.73 27.49 21.44
C THR A 432 -23.58 28.06 22.57
N ASP A 433 -24.65 27.37 22.95
CA ASP A 433 -25.56 27.77 24.02
C ASP A 433 -25.77 26.60 24.97
N GLU A 434 -25.45 26.78 26.26
CA GLU A 434 -25.66 25.79 27.32
C GLU A 434 -26.86 26.21 28.16
N VAL A 435 -27.88 25.36 28.20
CA VAL A 435 -29.13 25.65 28.90
C VAL A 435 -29.59 24.45 29.71
N PRO A 436 -30.39 24.64 30.77
CA PRO A 436 -31.10 23.55 31.41
C PRO A 436 -32.00 22.80 30.40
N ALA A 437 -32.18 21.50 30.59
CA ALA A 437 -32.98 20.64 29.71
C ALA A 437 -34.40 21.17 29.48
N ALA A 438 -35.00 21.78 30.51
CA ALA A 438 -36.32 22.41 30.44
C ALA A 438 -36.39 23.59 29.46
N GLU A 439 -35.26 24.23 29.14
CA GLU A 439 -35.18 25.36 28.21
C GLU A 439 -34.65 24.97 26.82
N ALA A 440 -34.27 23.69 26.63
CA ALA A 440 -33.63 23.20 25.42
C ALA A 440 -34.45 23.43 24.15
N VAL A 441 -35.78 23.28 24.21
CA VAL A 441 -36.67 23.54 23.07
C VAL A 441 -36.64 25.01 22.66
N THR A 442 -36.71 25.92 23.63
CA THR A 442 -36.65 27.37 23.39
C THR A 442 -35.29 27.76 22.81
N ALA A 443 -34.21 27.24 23.38
CA ALA A 443 -32.86 27.47 22.88
C ALA A 443 -32.65 26.91 21.46
N ALA A 444 -33.18 25.72 21.16
CA ALA A 444 -33.16 25.16 19.80
C ALA A 444 -33.91 26.03 18.79
N ARG A 445 -35.04 26.63 19.18
CA ARG A 445 -35.75 27.59 18.31
C ARG A 445 -34.96 28.88 18.08
N ARG A 446 -34.25 29.40 19.11
CA ARG A 446 -33.33 30.54 18.92
C ARG A 446 -32.20 30.18 17.96
N LEU A 447 -31.63 28.98 18.11
CA LEU A 447 -30.62 28.43 17.21
C LEU A 447 -31.13 28.40 15.76
N ALA A 448 -32.38 27.96 15.54
CA ALA A 448 -33.02 27.96 14.22
C ALA A 448 -33.02 29.33 13.56
N THR A 449 -33.44 30.36 14.30
CA THR A 449 -33.48 31.74 13.81
C THR A 449 -32.08 32.25 13.45
N GLY A 450 -31.10 32.00 14.31
CA GLY A 450 -29.71 32.38 14.06
C GLY A 450 -29.12 31.69 12.83
N LEU A 451 -29.35 30.38 12.70
CA LEU A 451 -28.85 29.58 11.59
C LEU A 451 -29.48 30.01 10.26
N ALA A 452 -30.80 30.21 10.21
CA ALA A 452 -31.49 30.68 9.01
C ALA A 452 -31.01 32.08 8.58
N ALA A 453 -30.83 32.99 9.54
CA ALA A 453 -30.28 34.33 9.27
C ALA A 453 -28.83 34.26 8.75
N ALA A 454 -27.99 33.40 9.33
CA ALA A 454 -26.63 33.20 8.89
C ALA A 454 -26.56 32.61 7.46
N VAL A 455 -27.37 31.59 7.15
CA VAL A 455 -27.46 31.02 5.80
C VAL A 455 -27.89 32.08 4.78
N ALA A 456 -28.89 32.90 5.11
CA ALA A 456 -29.33 34.00 4.25
C ALA A 456 -28.22 35.05 4.04
N ALA A 457 -27.47 35.40 5.08
CA ALA A 457 -26.38 36.38 5.00
C ALA A 457 -25.19 35.89 4.16
N VAL A 458 -24.87 34.59 4.20
CA VAL A 458 -23.76 33.99 3.45
C VAL A 458 -24.09 33.78 1.97
N ARG A 459 -25.37 33.82 1.59
CA ARG A 459 -25.82 33.53 0.22
C ARG A 459 -25.05 34.30 -0.85
N THR A 460 -24.89 35.62 -0.68
CA THR A 460 -24.18 36.46 -1.66
C THR A 460 -22.72 36.05 -1.82
N GLU A 461 -22.04 35.70 -0.72
CA GLU A 461 -20.65 35.25 -0.77
C GLU A 461 -20.53 33.86 -1.42
N PHE A 462 -21.43 32.93 -1.07
CA PHE A 462 -21.48 31.61 -1.71
C PHE A 462 -21.70 31.70 -3.23
N ASP A 463 -22.57 32.60 -3.69
CA ASP A 463 -22.76 32.86 -5.13
C ASP A 463 -21.51 33.45 -5.79
N GLN A 464 -20.82 34.37 -5.13
CA GLN A 464 -19.57 34.92 -5.62
C GLN A 464 -18.47 33.85 -5.71
N GLY A 465 -18.33 32.99 -4.69
CA GLY A 465 -17.35 31.91 -4.65
C GLY A 465 -17.48 30.93 -5.81
N ARG A 466 -18.70 30.65 -6.24
CA ARG A 466 -18.99 29.79 -7.41
C ARG A 466 -19.10 30.55 -8.75
N GLY A 467 -18.64 31.80 -8.79
CA GLY A 467 -18.59 32.61 -10.02
C GLY A 467 -19.93 33.08 -10.57
N ARG A 468 -20.97 33.20 -9.73
CA ARG A 468 -22.28 33.72 -10.11
C ARG A 468 -22.49 35.12 -9.51
N THR A 469 -23.05 36.03 -10.30
CA THR A 469 -23.61 37.28 -9.77
C THR A 469 -24.88 36.94 -8.98
N ALA A 470 -24.93 37.38 -7.72
CA ALA A 470 -25.99 37.11 -6.75
C ALA A 470 -27.39 37.52 -7.21
#